data_AF-A0A1V6XX80-F1
#
_entry.id   AF-A0A1V6XX80-F1
#
_cell.length_a   1.000
_cell.length_b   1.000
_cell.length_c   1.000
_cell.angle_alpha   90.00
_cell.angle_beta   90.00
_cell.angle_gamma   90.00
#
_symmetry.space_group_name_H-M   'P 1'
#
loop_
_entity.id
_entity.type
_entity.pdbx_description
1 polymer ?
#
loop_
_entity_poly.entity_id
_entity_poly.type
_entity_poly.pdbx_seq_one_letter_code
_entity_poly.pdbx_strand_id
1 'polypeptide(L)'
;MKTNAVADSLHPYKATLHGNGSIIVFDFGIEVGGTVHLDYTSTGSGALGLAFTEAKNWIGEKGTYAMPDKYLRGGFRYLTVLLITDDSASVQIDVLTLELAFKPTWANLRAYQGYFHCSDELLNGIWYSGAYTLQTNEVPPAVLPRVSHLGAVAPELPENIASFISSFEIQSHVIAHEPARALDLIRCSWGWYINNPNGTESTVIEGYLQNGTFGYRIDRGYGYDPSYVSHAHGWSSGPSSALTEYVVGLSVVSPLGLTWKIAPQFGDLEFAEAGFVTSLGKFQASWILNSSGYVLTFSVPKGTDGNVTLPYVTASKKPSITIDDDQLIKGVAYVDSTATVEVTGGSHKVVVT
;
A
#
# COMPACT_ATOMS: atom_id res chain seq x y z
N MET A 1 22.68 -2.36 -4.93
CA MET A 1 21.90 -3.57 -4.58
C MET A 1 22.60 -4.78 -5.18
N LYS A 2 22.88 -5.81 -4.37
CA LYS A 2 23.42 -7.09 -4.86
C LYS A 2 22.43 -7.68 -5.89
N THR A 3 22.95 -8.33 -6.92
CA THR A 3 22.17 -9.07 -7.92
C THR A 3 21.17 -9.98 -7.21
N ASN A 4 19.89 -9.71 -7.46
CA ASN A 4 18.71 -10.27 -6.82
C ASN A 4 18.75 -11.80 -6.74
N ALA A 5 17.98 -12.40 -5.81
CA ALA A 5 17.44 -13.71 -6.11
C ALA A 5 16.67 -13.60 -7.41
N VAL A 6 17.09 -14.44 -8.33
CA VAL A 6 16.50 -14.59 -9.63
C VAL A 6 15.17 -15.30 -9.39
N ALA A 7 14.08 -14.53 -9.32
CA ALA A 7 12.75 -14.98 -9.67
C ALA A 7 12.72 -15.06 -11.20
N ASP A 8 13.13 -16.19 -11.74
CA ASP A 8 13.12 -16.43 -13.18
C ASP A 8 12.71 -17.87 -13.42
N SER A 9 11.68 -18.06 -14.23
CA SER A 9 11.28 -19.37 -14.75
C SER A 9 12.40 -20.05 -15.54
N LEU A 10 13.45 -19.31 -15.93
CA LEU A 10 14.66 -19.84 -16.56
C LEU A 10 15.65 -20.49 -15.56
N HIS A 11 15.49 -20.28 -14.24
CA HIS A 11 16.38 -20.84 -13.21
C HIS A 11 15.59 -21.45 -12.02
N PRO A 12 14.78 -22.50 -12.25
CA PRO A 12 13.98 -23.11 -11.20
C PRO A 12 14.84 -23.77 -10.13
N TYR A 13 14.49 -23.55 -8.86
CA TYR A 13 15.11 -24.28 -7.76
C TYR A 13 14.63 -25.73 -7.76
N LYS A 14 15.58 -26.67 -7.71
CA LYS A 14 15.32 -28.11 -7.61
C LYS A 14 15.86 -28.66 -6.31
N ALA A 15 15.08 -29.49 -5.65
CA ALA A 15 15.45 -30.04 -4.36
C ALA A 15 14.73 -31.36 -4.09
N THR A 16 15.28 -32.21 -3.22
CA THR A 16 14.66 -33.50 -2.87
C THR A 16 14.58 -33.68 -1.37
N LEU A 17 13.39 -33.99 -0.88
CA LEU A 17 13.08 -34.32 0.50
C LEU A 17 12.95 -35.84 0.63
N HIS A 18 13.59 -36.42 1.65
CA HIS A 18 13.57 -37.85 1.90
C HIS A 18 13.16 -38.14 3.35
N GLY A 19 12.06 -38.87 3.52
CA GLY A 19 11.59 -39.31 4.82
C GLY A 19 11.04 -38.19 5.71
N ASN A 20 10.46 -38.60 6.84
CA ASN A 20 9.78 -37.73 7.77
C ASN A 20 10.70 -36.68 8.39
N GLY A 21 10.25 -35.43 8.41
CA GLY A 21 10.98 -34.32 9.02
C GLY A 21 12.15 -33.81 8.20
N SER A 22 12.32 -34.26 6.95
CA SER A 22 13.25 -33.63 6.03
C SER A 22 12.79 -32.20 5.69
N ILE A 23 13.75 -31.28 5.61
CA ILE A 23 13.52 -29.85 5.45
C ILE A 23 14.46 -29.30 4.38
N ILE A 24 13.93 -28.42 3.53
CA ILE A 24 14.70 -27.59 2.59
C ILE A 24 14.29 -26.13 2.82
N VAL A 25 15.28 -25.23 2.76
CA VAL A 25 15.07 -23.79 2.95
C VAL A 25 15.54 -23.07 1.69
N PHE A 26 14.65 -22.29 1.11
CA PHE A 26 14.94 -21.37 0.02
C PHE A 26 15.16 -19.97 0.61
N ASP A 27 16.35 -19.38 0.42
CA ASP A 27 16.65 -17.98 0.75
C ASP A 27 16.54 -17.14 -0.54
N PHE A 28 15.58 -16.23 -0.58
CA PHE A 28 15.39 -15.30 -1.70
C PHE A 28 16.39 -14.13 -1.68
N GLY A 29 17.38 -14.13 -0.77
CA GLY A 29 18.47 -13.15 -0.72
C GLY A 29 18.07 -11.74 -0.27
N ILE A 30 16.82 -11.37 -0.47
CA ILE A 30 16.12 -10.14 -0.08
C ILE A 30 14.70 -10.49 0.37
N GLU A 31 14.05 -9.55 1.04
CA GLU A 31 12.64 -9.65 1.42
C GLU A 31 11.75 -9.62 0.16
N VAL A 32 10.81 -10.56 0.00
CA VAL A 32 9.94 -10.65 -1.19
C VAL A 32 8.49 -10.93 -0.77
N GLY A 33 7.48 -10.34 -1.42
CA GLY A 33 6.07 -10.61 -1.15
C GLY A 33 5.34 -11.12 -2.39
N GLY A 34 4.47 -12.11 -2.24
CA GLY A 34 3.73 -12.68 -3.37
C GLY A 34 3.27 -14.12 -3.20
N THR A 35 2.87 -14.72 -4.31
CA THR A 35 2.33 -16.09 -4.36
C THR A 35 3.41 -17.07 -4.77
N VAL A 36 3.62 -18.12 -3.96
CA VAL A 36 4.55 -19.21 -4.26
C VAL A 36 3.81 -20.32 -5.00
N HIS A 37 4.35 -20.75 -6.13
CA HIS A 37 3.91 -21.92 -6.88
C HIS A 37 4.97 -23.02 -6.79
N LEU A 38 4.52 -24.24 -6.50
CA LEU A 38 5.36 -25.41 -6.28
C LEU A 38 4.87 -26.58 -7.14
N ASP A 39 5.70 -26.99 -8.11
CA ASP A 39 5.51 -28.23 -8.85
C ASP A 39 6.41 -29.31 -8.24
N TYR A 40 5.80 -30.44 -7.87
CA TYR A 40 6.51 -31.53 -7.24
C TYR A 40 5.97 -32.90 -7.67
N THR A 41 6.83 -33.90 -7.56
CA THR A 41 6.50 -35.31 -7.71
C THR A 41 6.78 -36.05 -6.40
N SER A 42 5.94 -37.03 -6.05
CA SER A 42 6.08 -37.81 -4.82
C SER A 42 6.05 -39.32 -5.09
N THR A 43 6.82 -40.08 -4.31
CA THR A 43 6.90 -41.55 -4.42
C THR A 43 6.11 -42.29 -3.32
N GLY A 44 5.46 -41.56 -2.41
CA GLY A 44 4.71 -42.11 -1.27
C GLY A 44 3.71 -41.12 -0.66
N SER A 45 2.97 -41.57 0.34
CA SER A 45 1.93 -40.78 1.03
C SER A 45 2.52 -39.86 2.10
N GLY A 46 1.98 -38.65 2.22
CA GLY A 46 2.41 -37.66 3.21
C GLY A 46 1.83 -36.28 2.94
N ALA A 47 2.29 -35.29 3.69
CA ALA A 47 1.96 -33.89 3.51
C ALA A 47 3.22 -33.04 3.32
N LEU A 48 3.13 -32.04 2.45
CA LEU A 48 4.13 -30.97 2.36
C LEU A 48 3.69 -29.79 3.20
N GLY A 49 4.52 -29.42 4.16
CA GLY A 49 4.40 -28.18 4.90
C GLY A 49 5.20 -27.07 4.23
N LEU A 50 4.62 -25.88 4.19
CA LEU A 50 5.32 -24.65 3.85
C LEU A 50 5.43 -23.79 5.11
N ALA A 51 6.52 -23.05 5.29
CA ALA A 51 6.62 -22.04 6.34
C ALA A 51 7.45 -20.85 5.85
N PHE A 52 7.08 -19.64 6.27
CA PHE A 52 7.66 -18.39 5.78
C PHE A 52 8.26 -17.60 6.93
N THR A 53 9.46 -17.05 6.74
CA THR A 53 10.09 -16.16 7.73
C THR A 53 10.91 -15.06 7.07
N GLU A 54 10.99 -13.91 7.74
CA GLU A 54 11.77 -12.73 7.32
C GLU A 54 13.21 -12.78 7.89
N ALA A 55 13.41 -13.56 8.97
CA ALA A 55 14.64 -13.52 9.75
C ALA A 55 15.31 -14.90 9.89
N LYS A 56 16.64 -14.89 9.79
CA LYS A 56 17.49 -16.09 9.68
C LYS A 56 17.44 -16.99 10.91
N ASN A 57 17.25 -16.42 12.09
CA ASN A 57 17.23 -17.15 13.36
C ASN A 57 15.91 -17.89 13.63
N TRP A 58 14.92 -17.76 12.75
CA TRP A 58 13.61 -18.42 12.86
C TRP A 58 13.34 -19.43 11.72
N ILE A 59 14.38 -19.81 10.98
CA ILE A 59 14.29 -20.82 9.92
C ILE A 59 14.15 -22.22 10.55
N GLY A 60 13.10 -22.97 10.17
CA GLY A 60 12.97 -24.39 10.50
C GLY A 60 12.22 -24.76 11.78
N GLU A 61 11.51 -23.83 12.44
CA GLU A 61 10.59 -24.20 13.51
C GLU A 61 9.41 -25.01 12.94
N LYS A 62 9.02 -26.12 13.61
CA LYS A 62 7.92 -27.00 13.17
C LYS A 62 6.62 -26.19 13.02
N GLY A 63 6.22 -25.94 11.77
CA GLY A 63 4.93 -25.34 11.45
C GLY A 63 4.55 -25.62 10.00
N THR A 64 3.33 -26.07 9.77
CA THR A 64 2.71 -26.13 8.43
C THR A 64 1.86 -24.87 8.27
N TYR A 65 2.34 -23.91 7.49
CA TYR A 65 1.63 -22.69 7.10
C TYR A 65 1.70 -22.50 5.57
N ALA A 66 0.72 -23.07 4.86
CA ALA A 66 0.38 -22.61 3.51
C ALA A 66 -0.51 -21.38 3.68
N MET A 67 -0.20 -20.28 2.99
CA MET A 67 -0.90 -19.01 3.15
C MET A 67 -2.05 -18.90 2.15
N PRO A 68 -3.33 -18.97 2.57
CA PRO A 68 -4.44 -18.76 1.64
C PRO A 68 -4.45 -17.31 1.12
N ASP A 69 -5.07 -17.04 -0.03
CA ASP A 69 -5.19 -15.67 -0.59
C ASP A 69 -5.81 -14.68 0.40
N LYS A 70 -6.78 -15.14 1.21
CA LYS A 70 -7.38 -14.38 2.32
C LYS A 70 -6.35 -13.99 3.40
N TYR A 71 -5.18 -14.60 3.40
CA TYR A 71 -4.06 -14.34 4.29
C TYR A 71 -2.81 -13.81 3.60
N LEU A 72 -2.84 -13.42 2.30
CA LEU A 72 -1.74 -12.73 1.60
C LEU A 72 -1.11 -11.63 2.51
N ARG A 73 0.20 -11.69 2.80
CA ARG A 73 0.94 -10.89 3.80
C ARG A 73 1.82 -9.88 3.05
N GLY A 74 2.59 -9.09 3.80
CA GLY A 74 3.79 -8.42 3.29
C GLY A 74 4.88 -9.42 2.87
N GLY A 75 6.14 -9.06 3.09
CA GLY A 75 7.27 -9.86 2.65
C GLY A 75 7.51 -11.18 3.41
N PHE A 76 8.35 -12.03 2.83
CA PHE A 76 9.13 -13.07 3.46
C PHE A 76 10.48 -13.15 2.75
N ARG A 77 11.53 -13.64 3.41
CA ARG A 77 12.83 -13.88 2.77
C ARG A 77 13.18 -15.35 2.66
N TYR A 78 12.67 -16.16 3.58
CA TYR A 78 12.97 -17.59 3.63
C TYR A 78 11.67 -18.38 3.51
N LEU A 79 11.65 -19.35 2.60
CA LEU A 79 10.62 -20.37 2.49
C LEU A 79 11.19 -21.71 2.93
N THR A 80 10.56 -22.32 3.93
CA THR A 80 10.86 -23.68 4.39
C THR A 80 9.84 -24.63 3.80
N VAL A 81 10.31 -25.68 3.13
CA VAL A 81 9.47 -26.81 2.68
C VAL A 81 9.86 -28.04 3.47
N LEU A 82 8.87 -28.70 4.07
CA LEU A 82 9.09 -29.85 4.94
C LEU A 82 8.18 -31.02 4.55
N LEU A 83 8.71 -32.23 4.63
CA LEU A 83 7.95 -33.46 4.36
C LEU A 83 7.50 -34.10 5.69
N ILE A 84 6.19 -34.25 5.86
CA ILE A 84 5.58 -35.02 6.94
C ILE A 84 5.06 -36.32 6.35
N THR A 85 5.57 -37.45 6.80
CA THR A 85 5.15 -38.77 6.32
C THR A 85 5.36 -39.82 7.42
N ASP A 86 4.51 -40.84 7.46
CA ASP A 86 4.70 -42.01 8.32
C ASP A 86 5.42 -43.16 7.59
N ASP A 87 5.75 -42.96 6.30
CA ASP A 87 6.35 -43.94 5.38
C ASP A 87 7.72 -43.49 4.83
N SER A 88 8.33 -44.31 3.96
CA SER A 88 9.55 -43.97 3.20
C SER A 88 9.29 -43.03 1.99
N ALA A 89 8.40 -42.05 2.16
CA ALA A 89 8.08 -41.12 1.08
C ALA A 89 9.26 -40.22 0.72
N SER A 90 9.38 -39.90 -0.57
CA SER A 90 10.28 -38.87 -1.07
C SER A 90 9.49 -37.89 -1.92
N VAL A 91 9.88 -36.62 -1.87
CA VAL A 91 9.32 -35.55 -2.70
C VAL A 91 10.43 -34.88 -3.47
N GLN A 92 10.31 -34.85 -4.79
CA GLN A 92 11.17 -34.08 -5.67
C GLN A 92 10.45 -32.80 -6.08
N ILE A 93 11.07 -31.66 -5.78
CA ILE A 93 10.63 -30.34 -6.22
C ILE A 93 11.26 -30.10 -7.59
N ASP A 94 10.41 -30.02 -8.61
CA ASP A 94 10.82 -29.89 -10.00
C ASP A 94 10.92 -28.41 -10.42
N VAL A 95 9.97 -27.60 -9.93
CA VAL A 95 9.92 -26.15 -10.15
C VAL A 95 9.36 -25.44 -8.90
N LEU A 96 10.04 -24.37 -8.49
CA LEU A 96 9.55 -23.39 -7.52
C LEU A 96 9.60 -22.01 -8.18
N THR A 97 8.45 -21.33 -8.27
CA THR A 97 8.35 -19.95 -8.79
C THR A 97 7.61 -19.03 -7.82
N LEU A 98 7.96 -17.75 -7.85
CA LEU A 98 7.33 -16.69 -7.06
C LEU A 98 6.76 -15.63 -8.00
N GLU A 99 5.45 -15.38 -7.89
CA GLU A 99 4.79 -14.23 -8.52
C GLU A 99 4.77 -13.07 -7.52
N LEU A 100 5.48 -11.97 -7.82
CA LEU A 100 5.52 -10.79 -6.96
C LEU A 100 4.17 -10.09 -6.98
N ALA A 101 3.60 -9.83 -5.80
CA ALA A 101 2.28 -9.22 -5.68
C ALA A 101 2.30 -7.74 -5.29
N PHE A 102 3.43 -7.16 -4.92
CA PHE A 102 3.46 -5.79 -4.39
C PHE A 102 3.70 -4.73 -5.47
N LYS A 103 3.11 -3.52 -5.31
CA LYS A 103 3.20 -2.38 -6.26
C LYS A 103 2.98 -2.78 -7.75
N PRO A 104 1.85 -3.45 -8.09
CA PRO A 104 1.64 -4.00 -9.43
C PRO A 104 1.58 -2.94 -10.55
N THR A 105 1.38 -1.67 -10.22
CA THR A 105 1.31 -0.56 -11.18
C THR A 105 2.68 -0.04 -11.64
N TRP A 106 3.78 -0.52 -11.06
CA TRP A 106 5.13 -0.08 -11.43
C TRP A 106 5.78 -1.03 -12.45
N ALA A 107 5.96 -0.56 -13.68
CA ALA A 107 6.64 -1.32 -14.72
C ALA A 107 8.13 -1.62 -14.40
N ASN A 108 8.75 -0.80 -13.54
CA ASN A 108 10.12 -1.01 -13.07
C ASN A 108 10.22 -0.76 -11.56
N LEU A 109 10.27 -1.83 -10.77
CA LEU A 109 10.36 -1.77 -9.31
C LEU A 109 11.66 -1.12 -8.78
N ARG A 110 12.65 -0.82 -9.63
CA ARG A 110 13.89 -0.11 -9.26
C ARG A 110 13.84 1.39 -9.52
N ALA A 111 12.81 1.89 -10.20
CA ALA A 111 12.71 3.29 -10.62
C ALA A 111 12.09 4.15 -9.52
N TYR A 112 12.75 4.24 -8.36
CA TYR A 112 12.32 5.14 -7.29
C TYR A 112 12.30 6.59 -7.78
N GLN A 113 11.22 7.31 -7.51
CA GLN A 113 11.10 8.73 -7.86
C GLN A 113 11.84 9.67 -6.91
N GLY A 114 12.38 9.14 -5.80
CA GLY A 114 13.23 9.87 -4.85
C GLY A 114 14.55 9.13 -4.60
N TYR A 115 15.54 9.84 -4.08
CA TYR A 115 16.83 9.27 -3.68
C TYR A 115 17.34 9.94 -2.41
N PHE A 116 18.13 9.20 -1.63
CA PHE A 116 18.91 9.72 -0.52
C PHE A 116 20.34 9.24 -0.69
N HIS A 117 21.27 10.17 -0.60
CA HIS A 117 22.69 9.86 -0.63
C HIS A 117 23.45 10.83 0.27
N CYS A 118 24.17 10.30 1.24
CA CYS A 118 25.08 11.02 2.10
C CYS A 118 26.42 10.28 2.19
N SER A 119 27.38 10.89 2.88
CA SER A 119 28.71 10.31 3.13
C SER A 119 28.71 9.10 4.07
N ASP A 120 27.55 8.72 4.60
CA ASP A 120 27.37 7.56 5.49
C ASP A 120 26.61 6.46 4.75
N GLU A 121 27.34 5.40 4.37
CA GLU A 121 26.78 4.28 3.63
C GLU A 121 25.73 3.48 4.42
N LEU A 122 25.79 3.49 5.76
CA LEU A 122 24.75 2.86 6.56
C LEU A 122 23.43 3.61 6.43
N LEU A 123 23.46 4.94 6.48
CA LEU A 123 22.26 5.77 6.32
C LEU A 123 21.69 5.65 4.92
N ASN A 124 22.54 5.60 3.89
CA ASN A 124 22.12 5.28 2.52
C ASN A 124 21.37 3.94 2.50
N GLY A 125 21.98 2.89 3.07
CA GLY A 125 21.39 1.55 3.14
C GLY A 125 20.05 1.52 3.88
N ILE A 126 19.91 2.23 5.00
CA ILE A 126 18.67 2.31 5.77
C ILE A 126 17.57 2.99 4.96
N TRP A 127 17.88 4.10 4.28
CA TRP A 127 16.89 4.82 3.47
C TRP A 127 16.33 3.94 2.35
N TYR A 128 17.22 3.28 1.59
CA TYR A 128 16.78 2.38 0.53
C TYR A 128 16.08 1.12 1.06
N SER A 129 16.44 0.64 2.26
CA SER A 129 15.72 -0.46 2.92
C SER A 129 14.30 -0.02 3.28
N GLY A 130 14.11 1.17 3.84
CA GLY A 130 12.80 1.73 4.13
C GLY A 130 11.95 1.93 2.87
N ALA A 131 12.53 2.49 1.81
CA ALA A 131 11.85 2.65 0.52
C ALA A 131 11.41 1.29 -0.07
N TYR A 132 12.23 0.25 0.07
CA TYR A 132 11.88 -1.11 -0.35
C TYR A 132 10.80 -1.74 0.54
N THR A 133 10.86 -1.56 1.86
CA THR A 133 9.81 -2.03 2.78
C THR A 133 8.45 -1.40 2.46
N LEU A 134 8.41 -0.10 2.18
CA LEU A 134 7.16 0.54 1.75
C LEU A 134 6.62 -0.09 0.47
N GLN A 135 7.50 -0.35 -0.49
CA GLN A 135 7.14 -1.01 -1.74
C GLN A 135 6.55 -2.40 -1.53
N THR A 136 7.09 -3.21 -0.62
CA THR A 136 6.64 -4.61 -0.38
C THR A 136 5.37 -4.72 0.47
N ASN A 137 4.98 -3.66 1.19
CA ASN A 137 3.80 -3.66 2.05
C ASN A 137 2.54 -3.09 1.37
N GLU A 138 2.61 -2.71 0.10
CA GLU A 138 1.44 -2.31 -0.68
C GLU A 138 0.80 -3.53 -1.37
N VAL A 139 -0.39 -3.91 -0.92
CA VAL A 139 -1.11 -5.13 -1.34
C VAL A 139 -2.03 -4.85 -2.54
N PRO A 140 -2.17 -5.77 -3.52
CA PRO A 140 -3.09 -5.61 -4.65
C PRO A 140 -4.55 -5.44 -4.24
N PRO A 141 -5.34 -4.66 -5.00
CA PRO A 141 -6.78 -4.50 -4.78
C PRO A 141 -7.60 -5.78 -4.91
N ALA A 142 -7.06 -6.81 -5.59
CA ALA A 142 -7.77 -8.07 -5.86
C ALA A 142 -7.88 -8.98 -4.62
N VAL A 143 -7.14 -8.70 -3.55
CA VAL A 143 -7.29 -9.41 -2.28
C VAL A 143 -8.55 -8.86 -1.60
N LEU A 144 -9.57 -9.71 -1.42
CA LEU A 144 -10.84 -9.33 -0.80
C LEU A 144 -10.61 -8.56 0.51
N PRO A 145 -11.39 -7.50 0.78
CA PRO A 145 -11.23 -6.69 1.97
C PRO A 145 -11.33 -7.57 3.21
N ARG A 146 -10.30 -7.57 4.06
CA ARG A 146 -10.36 -8.14 5.42
C ARG A 146 -11.08 -7.19 6.37
N VAL A 147 -12.07 -6.48 5.84
CA VAL A 147 -12.77 -5.41 6.51
C VAL A 147 -13.86 -6.06 7.32
N SER A 148 -13.61 -6.17 8.63
CA SER A 148 -14.69 -6.27 9.59
C SER A 148 -15.52 -4.97 9.57
N HIS A 149 -16.67 -4.96 10.21
CA HIS A 149 -17.46 -3.73 10.42
C HIS A 149 -16.73 -2.62 11.19
N LEU A 150 -15.52 -2.89 11.71
CA LEU A 150 -14.68 -1.95 12.44
C LEU A 150 -13.32 -1.68 11.75
N GLY A 151 -12.97 -2.39 10.68
CA GLY A 151 -11.67 -2.23 10.02
C GLY A 151 -10.98 -3.50 9.57
N ALA A 152 -9.78 -3.32 9.03
CA ALA A 152 -8.91 -4.39 8.56
C ALA A 152 -8.21 -5.11 9.73
N VAL A 153 -8.49 -6.40 9.88
CA VAL A 153 -7.84 -7.22 10.93
C VAL A 153 -6.43 -7.62 10.48
N ALA A 154 -5.45 -7.35 11.35
CA ALA A 154 -4.04 -7.64 11.15
C ALA A 154 -3.79 -9.17 11.06
N PRO A 155 -3.21 -9.68 9.96
CA PRO A 155 -2.89 -11.11 9.84
C PRO A 155 -1.80 -11.59 10.80
N GLU A 156 -0.85 -10.72 11.14
CA GLU A 156 0.29 -10.99 12.02
C GLU A 156 -0.07 -10.93 13.50
N LEU A 157 -1.17 -10.23 13.81
CA LEU A 157 -1.67 -10.04 15.15
C LEU A 157 -3.17 -10.31 15.17
N PRO A 158 -3.59 -11.59 15.28
CA PRO A 158 -4.99 -11.97 15.25
C PRO A 158 -5.83 -11.09 16.15
N GLU A 159 -7.05 -10.79 15.70
CA GLU A 159 -8.04 -9.96 16.41
C GLU A 159 -7.70 -8.48 16.55
N ASN A 160 -6.51 -8.02 16.16
CA ASN A 160 -6.15 -6.61 16.28
C ASN A 160 -6.40 -5.88 14.96
N ILE A 161 -6.91 -4.66 15.05
CA ILE A 161 -6.98 -3.68 13.97
C ILE A 161 -5.86 -2.68 14.24
N ALA A 162 -4.85 -2.69 13.37
CA ALA A 162 -3.66 -1.87 13.48
C ALA A 162 -3.73 -0.68 12.52
N SER A 163 -4.07 0.50 13.04
CA SER A 163 -4.23 1.73 12.25
C SER A 163 -2.97 2.10 11.44
N PHE A 164 -1.79 1.68 11.89
CA PHE A 164 -0.53 1.84 11.17
C PHE A 164 -0.55 1.14 9.80
N ILE A 165 -0.84 -0.17 9.76
CA ILE A 165 -0.83 -0.91 8.48
C ILE A 165 -2.01 -0.51 7.60
N SER A 166 -3.17 -0.23 8.21
CA SER A 166 -4.35 0.26 7.47
C SER A 166 -4.10 1.59 6.78
N SER A 167 -3.15 2.40 7.28
CA SER A 167 -2.74 3.65 6.60
C SER A 167 -2.12 3.39 5.22
N PHE A 168 -1.35 2.30 5.07
CA PHE A 168 -0.79 1.90 3.77
C PHE A 168 -1.83 1.20 2.88
N GLU A 169 -2.80 0.50 3.47
CA GLU A 169 -3.93 -0.08 2.73
C GLU A 169 -4.80 1.01 2.06
N ILE A 170 -5.08 2.11 2.78
CA ILE A 170 -5.74 3.30 2.21
C ILE A 170 -4.96 3.80 0.99
N GLN A 171 -3.64 3.99 1.10
CA GLN A 171 -2.80 4.47 0.00
C GLN A 171 -2.82 3.49 -1.17
N SER A 172 -2.78 2.19 -0.91
CA SER A 172 -2.83 1.15 -1.93
C SER A 172 -4.12 1.21 -2.75
N HIS A 173 -5.28 1.42 -2.09
CA HIS A 173 -6.56 1.60 -2.78
C HIS A 173 -6.59 2.83 -3.69
N VAL A 174 -6.15 4.00 -3.22
CA VAL A 174 -6.15 5.21 -4.06
C VAL A 174 -5.09 5.17 -5.16
N ILE A 175 -3.94 4.51 -4.95
CA ILE A 175 -2.94 4.28 -6.00
C ILE A 175 -3.50 3.37 -7.10
N ALA A 176 -4.38 2.45 -6.74
CA ALA A 176 -5.07 1.58 -7.67
C ALA A 176 -6.33 2.18 -8.31
N HIS A 177 -6.58 3.49 -8.12
CA HIS A 177 -7.77 4.18 -8.61
C HIS A 177 -9.10 3.62 -8.06
N GLU A 178 -9.08 3.12 -6.82
CA GLU A 178 -10.25 2.61 -6.09
C GLU A 178 -10.56 3.51 -4.86
N PRO A 179 -10.85 4.82 -5.05
CA PRO A 179 -11.00 5.76 -3.94
C PRO A 179 -12.19 5.44 -3.02
N ALA A 180 -13.25 4.82 -3.53
CA ALA A 180 -14.39 4.41 -2.72
C ALA A 180 -13.99 3.42 -1.61
N ARG A 181 -13.14 2.44 -1.93
CA ARG A 181 -12.63 1.46 -0.96
C ARG A 181 -11.78 2.12 0.13
N ALA A 182 -10.96 3.10 -0.26
CA ALA A 182 -10.15 3.87 0.68
C ALA A 182 -11.03 4.68 1.66
N LEU A 183 -12.04 5.38 1.13
CA LEU A 183 -12.98 6.16 1.93
C LEU A 183 -13.81 5.28 2.87
N ASP A 184 -14.26 4.12 2.41
CA ASP A 184 -14.98 3.15 3.23
C ASP A 184 -14.12 2.63 4.39
N LEU A 185 -12.85 2.31 4.14
CA LEU A 185 -11.92 1.89 5.19
C LEU A 185 -11.68 3.03 6.22
N ILE A 186 -11.52 4.28 5.75
CA ILE A 186 -11.38 5.45 6.63
C ILE A 186 -12.62 5.58 7.53
N ARG A 187 -13.83 5.54 6.95
CA ARG A 187 -15.09 5.66 7.69
C ARG A 187 -15.32 4.51 8.65
N CYS A 188 -15.03 3.28 8.22
CA CYS A 188 -15.19 2.07 9.02
C CYS A 188 -14.27 2.06 10.24
N SER A 189 -13.00 2.45 10.07
CA SER A 189 -12.00 2.37 11.16
C SER A 189 -11.85 3.66 11.96
N TRP A 190 -11.50 4.76 11.29
CA TRP A 190 -11.31 6.06 11.97
C TRP A 190 -12.65 6.69 12.31
N GLY A 191 -13.63 6.59 11.41
CA GLY A 191 -14.98 7.07 11.67
C GLY A 191 -15.67 6.35 12.81
N TRP A 192 -15.47 5.03 12.96
CA TRP A 192 -15.95 4.32 14.16
C TRP A 192 -15.28 4.82 15.43
N TYR A 193 -13.95 4.93 15.46
CA TYR A 193 -13.21 5.33 16.66
C TYR A 193 -13.56 6.76 17.10
N ILE A 194 -13.58 7.72 16.17
CA ILE A 194 -13.82 9.13 16.51
C ILE A 194 -15.25 9.37 17.01
N ASN A 195 -16.21 8.53 16.61
CA ASN A 195 -17.60 8.60 17.07
C ASN A 195 -17.91 7.64 18.24
N ASN A 196 -16.93 6.86 18.69
CA ASN A 196 -17.12 5.95 19.81
C ASN A 196 -17.14 6.77 21.12
N PRO A 197 -18.11 6.58 22.03
CA PRO A 197 -18.22 7.35 23.27
C PRO A 197 -17.03 7.16 24.23
N ASN A 198 -16.26 6.09 24.06
CA ASN A 198 -15.03 5.86 24.83
C ASN A 198 -13.78 6.36 24.08
N GLY A 199 -13.93 6.81 22.83
CA GLY A 199 -12.87 7.42 22.05
C GLY A 199 -12.62 8.87 22.49
N THR A 200 -11.54 9.45 21.95
CA THR A 200 -11.14 10.84 22.28
C THR A 200 -11.91 11.92 21.53
N GLU A 201 -12.64 11.55 20.49
CA GLU A 201 -13.35 12.47 19.57
C GLU A 201 -12.46 13.53 18.88
N SER A 202 -11.14 13.48 19.06
CA SER A 202 -10.21 14.55 18.66
C SER A 202 -8.83 14.08 18.17
N THR A 203 -8.39 12.88 18.56
CA THR A 203 -7.12 12.28 18.13
C THR A 203 -7.36 10.93 17.45
N VAL A 204 -6.28 10.26 17.01
CA VAL A 204 -6.34 8.94 16.36
C VAL A 204 -5.64 7.89 17.23
N ILE A 205 -6.29 6.73 17.41
CA ILE A 205 -5.82 5.64 18.27
C ILE A 205 -4.76 4.78 17.60
N GLU A 206 -3.84 4.28 18.40
CA GLU A 206 -2.79 3.34 18.03
C GLU A 206 -3.30 2.09 17.29
N GLY A 207 -4.35 1.49 17.82
CA GLY A 207 -5.01 0.29 17.34
C GLY A 207 -6.09 -0.14 18.33
N TYR A 208 -6.89 -1.14 17.99
CA TYR A 208 -7.92 -1.71 18.86
C TYR A 208 -8.23 -3.14 18.45
N LEU A 209 -9.07 -3.83 19.22
CA LEU A 209 -9.49 -5.19 18.90
C LEU A 209 -10.71 -5.17 17.97
N GLN A 210 -10.85 -6.21 17.14
CA GLN A 210 -11.98 -6.42 16.23
C GLN A 210 -13.34 -6.53 16.94
N ASN A 211 -13.33 -6.75 18.25
CA ASN A 211 -14.52 -6.76 19.10
C ASN A 211 -14.91 -5.35 19.62
N GLY A 212 -14.17 -4.31 19.22
CA GLY A 212 -14.42 -2.91 19.58
C GLY A 212 -13.84 -2.48 20.93
N THR A 213 -13.05 -3.30 21.61
CA THR A 213 -12.36 -2.91 22.84
C THR A 213 -10.98 -2.32 22.56
N PHE A 214 -10.54 -1.36 23.38
CA PHE A 214 -9.22 -0.71 23.27
C PHE A 214 -8.12 -1.55 23.93
N GLY A 215 -8.11 -2.85 23.62
CA GLY A 215 -7.13 -3.82 24.13
C GLY A 215 -6.04 -4.16 23.12
N TYR A 216 -5.64 -3.21 22.27
CA TYR A 216 -4.57 -3.45 21.29
C TYR A 216 -3.33 -4.01 21.98
N ARG A 217 -2.80 -5.15 21.52
CA ARG A 217 -1.60 -5.81 22.09
C ARG A 217 -1.68 -6.14 23.59
N ILE A 218 -2.88 -6.17 24.19
CA ILE A 218 -3.05 -6.33 25.64
C ILE A 218 -2.39 -7.60 26.18
N ASP A 219 -2.47 -8.71 25.45
CA ASP A 219 -1.89 -10.01 25.78
C ASP A 219 -0.42 -10.15 25.34
N ARG A 220 0.08 -9.23 24.51
CA ARG A 220 1.41 -9.27 23.90
C ARG A 220 2.08 -7.90 23.90
N GLY A 221 2.70 -7.58 25.03
CA GLY A 221 3.59 -6.41 25.16
C GLY A 221 3.09 -5.36 26.13
N TYR A 222 1.77 -5.28 26.39
CA TYR A 222 1.19 -4.26 27.27
C TYR A 222 0.79 -4.81 28.65
N GLY A 223 1.27 -6.00 29.02
CA GLY A 223 1.18 -6.52 30.38
C GLY A 223 -0.26 -6.68 30.91
N TYR A 224 -1.23 -6.89 30.01
CA TYR A 224 -2.66 -6.89 30.32
C TYR A 224 -3.21 -5.56 30.86
N ASP A 225 -2.55 -4.44 30.57
CA ASP A 225 -2.96 -3.09 30.96
C ASP A 225 -3.63 -2.36 29.77
N PRO A 226 -4.97 -2.25 29.75
CA PRO A 226 -5.67 -1.53 28.68
C PRO A 226 -5.42 -0.02 28.71
N SER A 227 -4.90 0.55 29.81
CA SER A 227 -4.58 1.97 29.89
C SER A 227 -3.32 2.36 29.11
N TYR A 228 -2.52 1.37 28.70
CA TYR A 228 -1.29 1.58 27.95
C TYR A 228 -1.53 1.96 26.49
N VAL A 229 -2.68 1.58 25.90
CA VAL A 229 -2.99 1.85 24.50
C VAL A 229 -3.07 3.36 24.27
N SER A 230 -2.26 3.87 23.34
CA SER A 230 -2.27 5.31 23.07
C SER A 230 -3.46 5.69 22.21
N HIS A 231 -4.27 6.62 22.73
CA HIS A 231 -5.37 7.23 22.00
C HIS A 231 -4.95 8.43 21.13
N ALA A 232 -3.66 8.77 21.13
CA ALA A 232 -3.07 9.85 20.35
C ALA A 232 -1.75 9.37 19.72
N HIS A 233 -1.84 8.50 18.72
CA HIS A 233 -0.69 7.82 18.14
C HIS A 233 -0.47 8.26 16.68
N GLY A 234 0.63 8.98 16.41
CA GLY A 234 0.87 9.63 15.11
C GLY A 234 1.01 8.66 13.92
N TRP A 235 1.33 7.39 14.17
CA TRP A 235 1.41 6.37 13.11
C TRP A 235 0.04 6.03 12.50
N SER A 236 -1.05 6.49 13.13
CA SER A 236 -2.44 6.28 12.72
C SER A 236 -2.97 7.44 11.89
N SER A 237 -2.14 8.43 11.58
CA SER A 237 -2.52 9.64 10.86
C SER A 237 -2.51 9.49 9.33
N GLY A 238 -2.44 8.26 8.82
CA GLY A 238 -2.49 7.97 7.38
C GLY A 238 -3.58 8.70 6.59
N PRO A 239 -4.85 8.74 7.07
CA PRO A 239 -5.93 9.44 6.36
C PRO A 239 -5.61 10.90 6.04
N SER A 240 -4.86 11.61 6.88
CA SER A 240 -4.51 13.03 6.64
C SER A 240 -3.73 13.21 5.33
N SER A 241 -2.73 12.36 5.09
CA SER A 241 -1.97 12.37 3.83
C SER A 241 -2.80 11.86 2.65
N ALA A 242 -3.54 10.76 2.84
CA ALA A 242 -4.32 10.16 1.76
C ALA A 242 -5.42 11.08 1.20
N LEU A 243 -6.16 11.76 2.09
CA LEU A 243 -7.21 12.70 1.70
C LEU A 243 -6.64 13.93 0.97
N THR A 244 -5.47 14.42 1.40
CA THR A 244 -4.80 15.56 0.77
C THR A 244 -4.22 15.20 -0.59
N GLU A 245 -3.41 14.14 -0.64
CA GLU A 245 -2.57 13.83 -1.79
C GLU A 245 -3.30 13.09 -2.90
N TYR A 246 -4.37 12.36 -2.59
CA TYR A 246 -5.06 11.50 -3.55
C TYR A 246 -6.53 11.86 -3.74
N VAL A 247 -7.27 12.18 -2.68
CA VAL A 247 -8.70 12.57 -2.82
C VAL A 247 -8.82 13.99 -3.37
N VAL A 248 -8.21 14.97 -2.70
CA VAL A 248 -8.03 16.31 -3.29
C VAL A 248 -7.03 16.25 -4.46
N GLY A 249 -6.05 15.34 -4.36
CA GLY A 249 -5.10 15.07 -5.43
C GLY A 249 -3.86 15.97 -5.40
N LEU A 250 -3.67 16.78 -4.35
CA LEU A 250 -2.65 17.81 -4.26
C LEU A 250 -1.37 17.28 -3.61
N SER A 251 -0.26 17.23 -4.36
CA SER A 251 1.03 16.76 -3.82
C SER A 251 2.22 17.46 -4.47
N VAL A 252 3.35 17.51 -3.74
CA VAL A 252 4.62 18.00 -4.25
C VAL A 252 5.41 16.86 -4.90
N VAL A 253 6.10 17.16 -5.99
CA VAL A 253 6.89 16.17 -6.76
C VAL A 253 8.39 16.39 -6.59
N SER A 254 8.81 17.63 -6.32
CA SER A 254 10.21 17.97 -6.07
C SER A 254 10.37 18.84 -4.82
N PRO A 255 11.62 19.10 -4.37
CA PRO A 255 11.87 19.83 -3.13
C PRO A 255 11.09 21.14 -3.03
N LEU A 256 10.52 21.36 -1.85
CA LEU A 256 9.73 22.54 -1.48
C LEU A 256 8.47 22.80 -2.34
N GLY A 257 8.15 21.90 -3.29
CA GLY A 257 7.04 22.08 -4.23
C GLY A 257 7.40 22.94 -5.45
N LEU A 258 8.69 23.01 -5.84
CA LEU A 258 9.09 23.63 -7.12
C LEU A 258 8.34 23.00 -8.30
N THR A 259 8.12 21.68 -8.22
CA THR A 259 7.15 20.98 -9.04
C THR A 259 6.10 20.29 -8.19
N TRP A 260 4.88 20.25 -8.71
CA TRP A 260 3.70 19.72 -8.02
C TRP A 260 2.76 18.98 -8.98
N LYS A 261 1.81 18.23 -8.43
CA LYS A 261 0.72 17.62 -9.19
C LYS A 261 -0.62 17.82 -8.51
N ILE A 262 -1.66 17.96 -9.31
CA ILE A 262 -3.07 17.93 -8.89
C ILE A 262 -3.78 16.84 -9.69
N ALA A 263 -4.20 15.77 -9.04
CA ALA A 263 -4.88 14.63 -9.66
C ALA A 263 -6.01 14.12 -8.75
N PRO A 264 -7.19 14.76 -8.77
CA PRO A 264 -8.27 14.46 -7.83
C PRO A 264 -8.88 13.07 -8.08
N GLN A 265 -9.28 12.40 -7.00
CA GLN A 265 -10.05 11.16 -7.02
C GLN A 265 -11.30 11.33 -6.15
N PHE A 266 -12.47 11.43 -6.79
CA PHE A 266 -13.69 11.87 -6.10
C PHE A 266 -14.28 10.82 -5.16
N GLY A 267 -14.19 9.53 -5.50
CA GLY A 267 -14.93 8.49 -4.78
C GLY A 267 -16.42 8.76 -4.81
N ASP A 268 -17.06 8.77 -3.65
CA ASP A 268 -18.48 9.09 -3.46
C ASP A 268 -18.71 10.50 -2.86
N LEU A 269 -17.69 11.35 -2.84
CA LEU A 269 -17.76 12.69 -2.28
C LEU A 269 -18.24 13.72 -3.33
N GLU A 270 -18.99 14.73 -2.88
CA GLU A 270 -19.50 15.81 -3.72
C GLU A 270 -18.51 16.98 -3.85
N PHE A 271 -17.69 17.21 -2.84
CA PHE A 271 -16.65 18.23 -2.83
C PHE A 271 -15.51 17.83 -1.89
N ALA A 272 -14.31 18.37 -2.12
CA ALA A 272 -13.21 18.28 -1.17
C ALA A 272 -12.28 19.49 -1.32
N GLU A 273 -11.60 19.86 -0.22
CA GLU A 273 -10.59 20.91 -0.19
C GLU A 273 -9.46 20.52 0.76
N ALA A 274 -8.23 20.76 0.35
CA ALA A 274 -7.06 20.61 1.21
C ALA A 274 -5.96 21.58 0.81
N GLY A 275 -4.98 21.72 1.71
CA GLY A 275 -3.80 22.53 1.45
C GLY A 275 -2.74 22.36 2.51
N PHE A 276 -1.54 22.82 2.18
CA PHE A 276 -0.37 22.83 3.06
C PHE A 276 0.51 24.03 2.72
N VAL A 277 1.54 24.27 3.52
CA VAL A 277 2.47 25.38 3.33
C VAL A 277 3.89 24.83 3.22
N THR A 278 4.64 25.28 2.23
CA THR A 278 6.10 25.11 2.15
C THR A 278 6.77 26.46 2.31
N SER A 279 8.10 26.51 2.30
CA SER A 279 8.83 27.78 2.28
C SER A 279 8.60 28.60 1.00
N LEU A 280 8.03 28.02 -0.06
CA LEU A 280 7.64 28.74 -1.27
C LEU A 280 6.27 29.42 -1.13
N GLY A 281 5.44 28.98 -0.18
CA GLY A 281 4.12 29.54 0.07
C GLY A 281 3.05 28.47 0.28
N LYS A 282 1.79 28.91 0.25
CA LYS A 282 0.61 28.06 0.41
C LYS A 282 0.29 27.32 -0.88
N PHE A 283 0.03 26.02 -0.77
CA PHE A 283 -0.58 25.17 -1.79
C PHE A 283 -2.00 24.84 -1.32
N GLN A 284 -2.99 25.07 -2.18
CA GLN A 284 -4.39 24.82 -1.87
C GLN A 284 -5.11 24.36 -3.13
N ALA A 285 -5.95 23.34 -3.00
CA ALA A 285 -6.81 22.88 -4.08
C ALA A 285 -8.18 22.47 -3.52
N SER A 286 -9.23 22.73 -4.28
CA SER A 286 -10.57 22.30 -3.98
C SER A 286 -11.28 21.90 -5.25
N TRP A 287 -12.22 20.97 -5.15
CA TRP A 287 -13.10 20.62 -6.25
C TRP A 287 -14.53 20.43 -5.76
N ILE A 288 -15.48 20.66 -6.66
CA ILE A 288 -16.91 20.46 -6.44
C ILE A 288 -17.53 19.83 -7.68
N LEU A 289 -18.28 18.74 -7.49
CA LEU A 289 -19.03 18.08 -8.54
C LEU A 289 -20.32 18.85 -8.83
N ASN A 290 -20.76 18.77 -10.08
CA ASN A 290 -22.05 19.28 -10.53
C ASN A 290 -22.72 18.25 -11.44
N SER A 291 -23.96 18.52 -11.87
CA SER A 291 -24.74 17.58 -12.69
C SER A 291 -24.13 17.26 -14.06
N SER A 292 -23.17 18.06 -14.53
CA SER A 292 -22.55 17.95 -15.86
C SER A 292 -21.04 17.70 -15.82
N GLY A 293 -20.43 17.58 -14.64
CA GLY A 293 -18.98 17.53 -14.50
C GLY A 293 -18.52 18.10 -13.17
N TYR A 294 -17.46 18.91 -13.17
CA TYR A 294 -16.90 19.46 -11.93
C TYR A 294 -16.12 20.75 -12.16
N VAL A 295 -15.90 21.48 -11.07
CA VAL A 295 -15.02 22.65 -11.02
C VAL A 295 -13.88 22.34 -10.06
N LEU A 296 -12.65 22.49 -10.52
CA LEU A 296 -11.42 22.41 -9.72
C LEU A 296 -10.85 23.82 -9.59
N THR A 297 -10.62 24.28 -8.36
CA THR A 297 -9.96 25.55 -8.07
C THR A 297 -8.66 25.27 -7.32
N PHE A 298 -7.56 25.91 -7.69
CA PHE A 298 -6.32 25.77 -6.95
C PHE A 298 -5.52 27.06 -6.92
N SER A 299 -4.73 27.21 -5.85
CA SER A 299 -3.78 28.30 -5.66
C SER A 299 -2.48 27.73 -5.14
N VAL A 300 -1.42 27.89 -5.92
CA VAL A 300 -0.08 27.40 -5.62
C VAL A 300 0.94 28.52 -5.88
N PRO A 301 2.14 28.49 -5.26
CA PRO A 301 3.09 29.59 -5.38
C PRO A 301 3.50 29.86 -6.83
N LYS A 302 3.55 31.15 -7.21
CA LYS A 302 4.07 31.58 -8.53
C LYS A 302 5.54 31.17 -8.68
N GLY A 303 5.95 30.85 -9.91
CA GLY A 303 7.31 30.38 -10.21
C GLY A 303 7.56 28.91 -9.86
N THR A 304 6.48 28.16 -9.66
CA THR A 304 6.47 26.69 -9.62
C THR A 304 5.75 26.16 -10.85
N ASP A 305 5.91 24.88 -11.17
CA ASP A 305 5.27 24.26 -12.33
C ASP A 305 4.64 22.92 -11.95
N GLY A 306 3.53 22.55 -12.57
CA GLY A 306 2.90 21.29 -12.21
C GLY A 306 1.98 20.70 -13.25
N ASN A 307 1.65 19.43 -13.02
CA ASN A 307 0.72 18.68 -13.85
C ASN A 307 -0.66 18.64 -13.19
N VAL A 308 -1.68 19.05 -13.93
CA VAL A 308 -3.08 18.88 -13.55
C VAL A 308 -3.64 17.72 -14.36
N THR A 309 -4.00 16.62 -13.70
CA THR A 309 -4.56 15.40 -14.30
C THR A 309 -6.04 15.29 -13.94
N LEU A 310 -6.89 15.50 -14.93
CA LEU A 310 -8.33 15.66 -14.79
C LEU A 310 -9.03 14.35 -15.15
N PRO A 311 -9.75 13.69 -14.21
CA PRO A 311 -10.56 12.53 -14.54
C PRO A 311 -11.68 12.90 -15.51
N TYR A 312 -12.02 12.00 -16.44
CA TYR A 312 -13.17 12.19 -17.33
C TYR A 312 -14.47 12.20 -16.52
N VAL A 313 -15.42 13.04 -16.93
CA VAL A 313 -16.80 13.02 -16.39
C VAL A 313 -17.51 11.73 -16.77
N THR A 314 -17.22 11.21 -17.96
CA THR A 314 -17.74 9.92 -18.45
C THR A 314 -16.61 9.18 -19.14
N ALA A 315 -16.31 7.95 -18.71
CA ALA A 315 -15.13 7.19 -19.16
C ALA A 315 -15.00 7.06 -20.69
N SER A 316 -16.11 7.04 -21.43
CA SER A 316 -16.13 6.88 -22.89
C SER A 316 -16.02 8.18 -23.69
N LYS A 317 -16.03 9.36 -23.05
CA LYS A 317 -16.10 10.66 -23.74
C LYS A 317 -15.04 11.62 -23.23
N LYS A 318 -14.25 12.18 -24.15
CA LYS A 318 -13.30 13.25 -23.84
C LYS A 318 -14.07 14.47 -23.28
N PRO A 319 -13.64 15.04 -22.14
CA PRO A 319 -14.29 16.20 -21.57
C PRO A 319 -13.94 17.48 -22.34
N SER A 320 -14.81 18.47 -22.25
CA SER A 320 -14.47 19.87 -22.52
C SER A 320 -13.80 20.44 -21.27
N ILE A 321 -12.66 21.11 -21.45
CA ILE A 321 -11.87 21.65 -20.33
C ILE A 321 -11.62 23.14 -20.58
N THR A 322 -11.97 23.98 -19.62
CA THR A 322 -11.48 25.36 -19.56
C THR A 322 -10.55 25.56 -18.38
N ILE A 323 -9.52 26.39 -18.56
CA ILE A 323 -8.71 26.94 -17.47
C ILE A 323 -8.80 28.45 -17.58
N ASP A 324 -9.22 29.11 -16.50
CA ASP A 324 -9.37 30.57 -16.44
C ASP A 324 -10.19 31.14 -17.62
N ASP A 325 -11.29 30.43 -17.93
CA ASP A 325 -12.23 30.67 -19.03
C ASP A 325 -11.70 30.41 -20.45
N ASP A 326 -10.42 30.06 -20.61
CA ASP A 326 -9.83 29.66 -21.89
C ASP A 326 -10.04 28.16 -22.16
N GLN A 327 -10.63 27.84 -23.31
CA GLN A 327 -10.83 26.45 -23.75
C GLN A 327 -9.51 25.79 -24.13
N LEU A 328 -9.19 24.67 -23.50
CA LEU A 328 -8.02 23.86 -23.81
C LEU A 328 -8.28 22.97 -25.04
N ILE A 329 -7.69 23.36 -26.17
CA ILE A 329 -7.79 22.62 -27.45
C ILE A 329 -6.46 21.97 -27.89
N LYS A 330 -5.34 22.30 -27.24
CA LYS A 330 -3.99 21.80 -27.53
C LYS A 330 -3.21 21.64 -26.22
N GLY A 331 -2.14 20.83 -26.25
CA GLY A 331 -1.27 20.64 -25.09
C GLY A 331 -1.86 19.76 -23.99
N VAL A 332 -2.93 19.01 -24.30
CA VAL A 332 -3.57 18.07 -23.37
C VAL A 332 -3.22 16.64 -23.76
N ALA A 333 -2.65 15.89 -22.83
CA ALA A 333 -2.38 14.46 -22.98
C ALA A 333 -3.57 13.65 -22.46
N TYR A 334 -4.12 12.76 -23.28
CA TYR A 334 -5.26 11.91 -22.91
C TYR A 334 -4.81 10.46 -22.79
N VAL A 335 -4.88 9.91 -21.58
CA VAL A 335 -4.47 8.53 -21.25
C VAL A 335 -5.40 7.97 -20.18
N ASP A 336 -5.84 6.73 -20.32
CA ASP A 336 -6.61 5.98 -19.30
C ASP A 336 -7.79 6.75 -18.68
N SER A 337 -8.63 7.37 -19.52
CA SER A 337 -9.78 8.18 -19.10
C SER A 337 -9.43 9.39 -18.23
N THR A 338 -8.22 9.94 -18.41
CA THR A 338 -7.76 11.18 -17.80
C THR A 338 -7.22 12.14 -18.85
N ALA A 339 -7.20 13.44 -18.52
CA ALA A 339 -6.64 14.50 -19.33
C ALA A 339 -5.59 15.26 -18.50
N THR A 340 -4.32 15.21 -18.91
CA THR A 340 -3.23 15.89 -18.22
C THR A 340 -2.77 17.13 -18.98
N VAL A 341 -2.58 18.23 -18.25
CA VAL A 341 -2.08 19.50 -18.77
C VAL A 341 -1.02 20.07 -17.82
N GLU A 342 0.04 20.65 -18.39
CA GLU A 342 1.06 21.39 -17.65
C GLU A 342 0.54 22.80 -17.34
N VAL A 343 0.69 23.24 -16.08
CA VAL A 343 0.22 24.53 -15.60
C VAL A 343 1.28 25.18 -14.71
N THR A 344 1.54 26.46 -14.94
CA THR A 344 2.43 27.27 -14.10
C THR A 344 1.74 27.67 -12.81
N GLY A 345 2.49 27.91 -11.74
CA GLY A 345 1.93 28.30 -10.45
C GLY A 345 1.21 29.65 -10.46
N GLY A 346 0.14 29.72 -9.69
CA GLY A 346 -0.82 30.82 -9.68
C GLY A 346 -2.14 30.38 -9.05
N SER A 347 -3.17 31.21 -9.21
CA SER A 347 -4.54 30.85 -8.84
C SER A 347 -5.32 30.58 -10.11
N HIS A 348 -5.92 29.40 -10.20
CA HIS A 348 -6.56 28.91 -11.40
C HIS A 348 -7.94 28.32 -11.09
N LYS A 349 -8.86 28.46 -12.03
CA LYS A 349 -10.15 27.78 -12.05
C LYS A 349 -10.26 26.92 -13.29
N VAL A 350 -10.49 25.63 -13.08
CA VAL A 350 -10.68 24.63 -14.12
C VAL A 350 -12.12 24.16 -14.13
N VAL A 351 -12.77 24.18 -15.29
CA VAL A 351 -14.12 23.62 -15.46
C VAL A 351 -14.04 22.44 -16.42
N VAL A 352 -14.60 21.31 -16.01
CA VAL A 352 -14.62 20.07 -16.78
C VAL A 352 -16.06 19.63 -16.97
N THR A 353 -16.48 19.42 -18.22
CA THR A 353 -17.85 19.01 -18.60
C THR A 353 -17.87 17.93 -19.67
#